data_AF-A0A5C8TNE9-F1
#
_entry.id   AF-A0A5C8TNE9-F1
#
_cell.length_a   1.000
_cell.length_b   1.000
_cell.length_c   1.000
_cell.angle_alpha   90.00
_cell.angle_beta   90.00
_cell.angle_gamma   90.00
#
_symmetry.space_group_name_H-M   'P 1'
#
loop_
_entity.id
_entity.type
_entity.pdbx_description
1 polymer ?
#
loop_
_entity_poly.entity_id
_entity_poly.type
_entity_poly.pdbx_seq_one_letter_code
_entity_poly.pdbx_strand_id
1 'polypeptide(L)'
;MNIRILALTALALAGPVFVSRPSVAQVGPEMEAMRASCGGDYLRLCAGMKPGGPEVKACFKRNRQNLSKGCSQAIAAYEHSRSGASGEADD
;
A
#
# COMPACT_ATOMS: atom_id res chain seq x y z
N MET A 1 -14.33 16.22 48.21
CA MET A 1 -15.68 15.67 48.43
C MET A 1 -15.71 14.32 47.72
N ASN A 2 -15.74 13.26 48.52
CA ASN A 2 -15.02 12.01 48.26
C ASN A 2 -15.97 10.95 47.66
N ILE A 3 -15.64 10.42 46.48
CA ILE A 3 -16.40 9.32 45.88
C ILE A 3 -15.79 8.01 46.39
N ARG A 4 -16.54 7.30 47.24
CA ARG A 4 -16.11 6.06 47.89
C ARG A 4 -15.97 4.95 46.84
N ILE A 5 -14.74 4.50 46.62
CA ILE A 5 -14.40 3.33 45.81
C ILE A 5 -14.94 2.10 46.56
N LEU A 6 -16.13 1.64 46.21
CA LEU A 6 -16.60 0.29 46.54
C LEU A 6 -15.97 -0.66 45.51
N ALA A 7 -14.81 -1.21 45.87
CA ALA A 7 -14.25 -2.37 45.21
C ALA A 7 -15.09 -3.60 45.58
N LEU A 8 -15.82 -4.16 44.61
CA LEU A 8 -16.36 -5.52 44.65
C LEU A 8 -16.02 -6.21 43.33
N THR A 9 -15.35 -7.35 43.49
CA THR A 9 -14.69 -8.18 42.49
C THR A 9 -15.64 -8.81 41.47
N ALA A 10 -15.25 -8.77 40.19
CA ALA A 10 -15.54 -9.85 39.25
C ALA A 10 -14.34 -10.03 38.32
N LEU A 11 -13.56 -11.08 38.60
CA LEU A 11 -12.52 -11.59 37.73
C LEU A 11 -13.21 -12.24 36.53
N ALA A 12 -13.37 -11.49 35.44
CA ALA A 12 -13.62 -12.06 34.11
C ALA A 12 -12.51 -11.53 33.20
N LEU A 13 -11.56 -12.40 32.88
CA LEU A 13 -10.47 -12.16 31.94
C LEU A 13 -11.06 -12.01 30.52
N ALA A 14 -11.69 -10.88 30.23
CA ALA A 14 -12.01 -10.47 28.87
C ALA A 14 -10.76 -9.80 28.29
N GLY A 15 -9.78 -10.62 27.90
CA GLY A 15 -8.64 -10.13 27.13
C GLY A 15 -9.15 -9.52 25.82
N PRO A 16 -8.65 -8.35 25.39
CA PRO A 16 -8.99 -7.86 24.06
C PRO A 16 -8.54 -8.90 23.05
N VAL A 17 -9.50 -9.46 22.30
CA VAL A 17 -9.21 -10.23 21.11
C VAL A 17 -8.64 -9.22 20.11
N PHE A 18 -7.32 -9.02 20.13
CA PHE A 18 -6.62 -8.34 19.05
C PHE A 18 -6.81 -9.20 17.80
N VAL A 19 -7.83 -8.88 17.01
CA VAL A 19 -8.01 -9.41 15.66
C VAL A 19 -6.93 -8.76 14.81
N SER A 20 -5.74 -9.35 14.80
CA SER A 20 -4.69 -8.99 13.85
C SER A 20 -5.25 -9.28 12.46
N ARG A 21 -5.65 -8.23 11.74
CA ARG A 21 -6.06 -8.37 10.34
C ARG A 21 -4.84 -8.89 9.59
N PRO A 22 -4.96 -9.98 8.81
CA PRO A 22 -3.82 -10.48 8.06
C PRO A 22 -3.38 -9.39 7.10
N SER A 23 -2.10 -9.03 7.14
CA SER A 23 -1.38 -8.24 6.14
C SER A 23 -1.23 -9.09 4.89
N VAL A 24 -2.36 -9.41 4.26
CA VAL A 24 -2.37 -9.87 2.89
C VAL A 24 -1.70 -8.78 2.06
N ALA A 25 -0.69 -9.14 1.27
CA ALA A 25 -0.15 -8.28 0.24
C ALA A 25 -1.27 -8.02 -0.79
N GLN A 26 -2.20 -7.13 -0.45
CA GLN A 26 -3.27 -6.73 -1.32
C GLN A 26 -2.61 -6.05 -2.51
N VAL A 27 -2.81 -6.62 -3.70
CA VAL A 27 -2.78 -5.82 -4.92
C VAL A 27 -3.92 -4.82 -4.75
N GLY A 28 -3.61 -3.69 -4.12
CA GLY A 28 -4.59 -2.68 -3.78
C GLY A 28 -5.14 -2.00 -5.04
N PRO A 29 -6.31 -1.33 -4.94
CA PRO A 29 -6.90 -0.58 -6.04
C PRO A 29 -5.92 0.45 -6.64
N GLU A 30 -4.98 0.95 -5.83
CA GLU A 30 -3.93 1.88 -6.21
C GLU A 30 -2.93 1.28 -7.21
N MET A 31 -2.54 0.01 -7.00
CA MET A 31 -1.65 -0.69 -7.93
C MET A 31 -2.33 -0.89 -9.28
N GLU A 32 -3.63 -1.19 -9.28
CA GLU A 32 -4.40 -1.38 -10.49
C GLU A 32 -4.60 -0.07 -11.26
N ALA A 33 -4.91 1.02 -10.56
CA ALA A 33 -4.97 2.36 -11.15
C ALA A 33 -3.63 2.78 -11.79
N MET A 34 -2.51 2.46 -11.14
CA MET A 34 -1.17 2.66 -11.70
C MET A 34 -0.95 1.84 -12.98
N ARG A 35 -1.31 0.55 -12.96
CA ARG A 35 -1.18 -0.33 -14.14
C ARG A 35 -2.00 0.15 -15.31
N ALA A 36 -3.26 0.55 -15.07
CA ALA A 36 -4.14 1.08 -16.11
C ALA A 36 -3.54 2.31 -16.78
N SER A 37 -2.94 3.22 -15.99
CA SER A 37 -2.29 4.43 -16.50
C SER A 37 -1.00 4.15 -17.26
N CYS A 38 -0.28 3.07 -16.93
CA CYS A 38 1.03 2.75 -17.47
C CYS A 38 1.03 1.67 -18.57
N GLY A 39 -0.10 1.05 -18.88
CA GLY A 39 -0.18 -0.08 -19.83
C GLY A 39 0.36 0.26 -21.22
N GLY A 40 -0.01 1.42 -21.78
CA GLY A 40 0.49 1.86 -23.09
C GLY A 40 1.99 2.17 -23.08
N ASP A 41 2.50 2.78 -22.01
CA ASP A 41 3.93 3.06 -21.86
C ASP A 41 4.73 1.77 -21.68
N TYR A 42 4.20 0.79 -20.96
CA TYR A 42 4.79 -0.53 -20.83
C TYR A 42 4.95 -1.20 -22.20
N LEU A 43 3.88 -1.25 -23.02
CA LEU A 43 3.92 -1.85 -24.34
C LEU A 43 4.91 -1.16 -25.28
N ARG A 44 5.02 0.17 -25.18
CA ARG A 44 5.90 0.97 -26.05
C ARG A 44 7.38 0.91 -25.64
N LEU A 45 7.66 0.86 -24.34
CA LEU A 45 9.02 1.07 -23.81
C LEU A 45 9.65 -0.18 -23.19
N CYS A 46 8.83 -1.11 -22.68
CA CYS A 46 9.26 -2.18 -21.78
C CYS A 46 8.69 -3.56 -22.16
N ALA A 47 8.15 -3.72 -23.38
CA ALA A 47 7.61 -4.99 -23.85
C ALA A 47 8.66 -6.11 -23.78
N GLY A 48 8.20 -7.33 -23.52
CA GLY A 48 9.05 -8.52 -23.36
C GLY A 48 9.57 -8.77 -21.94
N MET A 49 9.33 -7.85 -20.99
CA MET A 49 9.62 -8.06 -19.57
C MET A 49 8.45 -8.71 -18.85
N LYS A 50 8.67 -9.32 -17.68
CA LYS A 50 7.58 -9.84 -16.85
C LYS A 50 6.80 -8.66 -16.24
N PRO A 51 5.48 -8.52 -16.48
CA PRO A 51 4.68 -7.45 -15.90
C PRO A 51 4.77 -7.43 -14.37
N GLY A 52 4.96 -6.23 -13.79
CA GLY A 52 5.10 -6.05 -12.34
C GLY A 52 6.42 -6.56 -11.74
N GLY A 53 7.34 -7.09 -12.55
CA GLY A 53 8.66 -7.52 -12.12
C GLY A 53 9.64 -6.37 -11.89
N PRO A 54 10.80 -6.64 -11.25
CA PRO A 54 11.85 -5.64 -11.04
C PRO A 54 12.42 -5.09 -12.36
N GLU A 55 12.39 -5.87 -13.44
CA GLU A 55 12.85 -5.46 -14.76
C GLU A 55 12.01 -4.30 -15.32
N VAL A 56 10.68 -4.38 -15.16
CA VAL A 56 9.76 -3.30 -15.59
C VAL A 56 10.01 -2.04 -14.79
N LYS A 57 10.26 -2.15 -13.48
CA LYS A 57 10.62 -1.01 -12.63
C LYS A 57 11.91 -0.33 -13.11
N ALA A 58 12.94 -1.13 -13.43
CA ALA A 58 14.20 -0.62 -13.96
C ALA A 58 14.01 0.04 -15.34
N CYS A 59 13.17 -0.56 -16.20
CA CYS A 59 12.84 0.00 -17.50
C CYS A 59 12.14 1.35 -17.41
N PHE A 60 11.11 1.49 -16.56
CA PHE A 60 10.46 2.77 -16.31
C PHE A 60 11.41 3.80 -15.70
N LYS A 61 12.34 3.39 -14.82
CA LYS A 61 13.36 4.31 -14.28
C LYS A 61 14.28 4.87 -15.36
N ARG A 62 14.73 4.04 -16.31
CA ARG A 62 15.55 4.49 -17.44
C ARG A 62 14.77 5.37 -18.43
N ASN A 63 13.49 5.11 -18.60
CA ASN A 63 12.64 5.81 -19.56
C ASN A 63 11.79 6.92 -18.94
N ARG A 64 12.10 7.41 -17.72
CA ARG A 64 11.29 8.40 -16.99
C ARG A 64 10.88 9.60 -17.84
N GLN A 65 11.78 10.13 -18.67
CA GLN A 65 11.52 11.29 -19.53
C GLN A 65 10.62 10.97 -20.72
N ASN A 66 10.53 9.69 -21.11
CA ASN A 66 9.74 9.20 -22.23
C ASN A 66 8.37 8.65 -21.80
N LEU A 67 8.09 8.58 -20.49
CA LEU A 67 6.79 8.17 -19.98
C LEU A 67 5.74 9.23 -20.31
N SER A 68 4.50 8.79 -20.51
CA SER A 68 3.38 9.71 -20.56
C SER A 68 3.24 10.46 -19.22
N LYS A 69 2.63 11.64 -19.28
CA LYS A 69 2.28 12.41 -18.08
C LYS A 69 1.40 11.58 -17.14
N GLY A 70 0.45 10.82 -17.68
CA GLY A 70 -0.46 9.97 -16.90
C GLY A 70 0.28 8.89 -16.12
N CYS A 71 1.13 8.10 -16.78
CA CYS A 71 1.89 7.05 -16.10
C CYS A 71 2.87 7.63 -15.07
N SER A 72 3.54 8.75 -15.37
CA SER A 72 4.46 9.39 -14.43
C SER A 72 3.76 9.83 -13.15
N GLN A 73 2.57 10.42 -13.26
CA GLN A 73 1.76 10.82 -12.12
C GLN A 73 1.25 9.61 -11.32
N ALA A 74 0.81 8.56 -12.01
CA ALA A 74 0.31 7.35 -11.35
C ALA A 74 1.39 6.62 -10.56
N ILE A 75 2.63 6.57 -11.06
CA ILE A 75 3.78 6.02 -10.31
C ILE A 75 4.03 6.83 -9.04
N ALA A 76 4.03 8.17 -9.13
CA ALA A 76 4.25 9.02 -7.97
C ALA A 76 3.15 8.85 -6.91
N ALA A 77 1.88 8.77 -7.34
CA ALA A 77 0.75 8.53 -6.45
C ALA A 77 0.86 7.17 -5.73
N TYR A 78 1.23 6.12 -6.46
CA TYR A 78 1.43 4.79 -5.90
C TYR A 78 2.61 4.72 -4.91
N GLU A 79 3.70 5.45 -5.17
CA GLU A 79 4.83 5.57 -4.24
C GLU A 79 4.42 6.28 -2.93
N HIS A 80 3.55 7.30 -3.04
CA HIS A 80 3.03 8.02 -1.89
C HIS A 80 2.07 7.17 -1.05
N SER A 81 1.16 6.44 -1.69
CA SER A 81 0.21 5.56 -0.98
C SER A 81 0.91 4.42 -0.24
N ARG A 82 1.97 3.85 -0.84
CA ARG A 82 2.86 2.87 -0.19
C ARG A 82 3.51 3.41 1.08
N SER A 83 3.86 4.69 1.10
CA SER A 83 4.47 5.33 2.27
C SER A 83 3.45 5.52 3.39
N GLY A 84 2.21 5.89 3.06
CA GLY A 84 1.10 5.99 4.02
C GLY A 84 0.67 4.63 4.59
N ALA A 85 0.57 3.59 3.75
CA ALA A 85 0.22 2.24 4.18
C ALA A 85 1.28 1.56 5.07
N SER A 86 2.51 2.06 5.06
CA SER A 86 3.60 1.58 5.93
C SER A 86 3.61 2.23 7.30
N GLY A 87 2.89 3.36 7.49
CA GLY A 87 2.81 4.10 8.75
C GLY A 87 1.67 3.64 9.68
N GLU A 88 0.69 2.90 9.17
CA GLU A 88 -0.48 2.40 9.93
C GLU A 88 -0.23 1.00 10.57
N ALA A 89 1.01 0.52 10.55
CA ALA A 89 1.40 -0.79 11.09
C ALA A 89 2.16 -0.68 12.44
N ASP A 90 2.21 0.51 13.05
CA ASP A 90 3.01 0.83 14.25
C ASP A 90 2.20 1.56 15.35
N ASP A 91 0.88 1.30 15.47
CA ASP A 91 0.04 1.72 16.62
C ASP A 91 -0.71 0.53 17.25
#